data_AF-A0A972SM08-F1
#
_entry.id   AF-A0A972SM08-F1
#
_cell.length_a   1.000
_cell.length_b   1.000
_cell.length_c   1.000
_cell.angle_alpha   90.00
_cell.angle_beta   90.00
_cell.angle_gamma   90.00
#
_symmetry.space_group_name_H-M   'P 1'
#
loop_
_entity.id
_entity.type
_entity.pdbx_description
1 polymer ?
#
loop_
_entity_poly.entity_id
_entity_poly.type
_entity_poly.pdbx_seq_one_letter_code
_entity_poly.pdbx_strand_id
1 'polypeptide(L)'
;MKYVNLIIALAFLAAGIVNLTGPPAIRAEFEKWGYPGWFRVAIATVELGGSILLFTPGTQWLGASILLVVTLGILVSFSRSKEWMRMQYPFVLLFLLVAILQQAHVSGRVFAG
;
A
#
# COMPACT_ATOMS: atom_id res chain seq x y z
N MET A 1 8.39 -2.49 -16.29
CA MET A 1 8.09 -1.92 -14.95
C MET A 1 6.84 -1.07 -14.89
N LYS A 2 6.44 -0.39 -15.99
CA LYS A 2 5.13 0.26 -16.10
C LYS A 2 3.95 -0.64 -15.66
N TYR A 3 4.00 -1.93 -16.02
CA TYR A 3 2.99 -2.91 -15.59
C TYR A 3 3.00 -3.18 -14.08
N VAL A 4 4.15 -3.15 -13.41
CA VAL A 4 4.25 -3.33 -11.95
C VAL A 4 3.61 -2.14 -11.22
N ASN A 5 3.93 -0.92 -11.65
CA ASN A 5 3.28 0.29 -11.11
C ASN A 5 1.77 0.25 -11.30
N LEU A 6 1.31 -0.17 -12.50
CA LEU A 6 -0.12 -0.30 -12.81
C LEU A 6 -0.80 -1.33 -11.89
N ILE A 7 -0.21 -2.52 -11.73
CA ILE A 7 -0.76 -3.58 -10.88
C ILE A 7 -0.83 -3.11 -9.41
N ILE A 8 0.23 -2.50 -8.89
CA ILE A 8 0.28 -2.02 -7.51
C ILE A 8 -0.69 -0.86 -7.31
N ALA A 9 -0.72 0.11 -8.23
CA ALA A 9 -1.64 1.23 -8.15
C ALA A 9 -3.08 0.74 -8.14
N LEU A 10 -3.47 -0.18 -9.03
CA LEU A 10 -4.82 -0.75 -9.06
C LEU A 10 -5.15 -1.55 -7.79
N ALA A 11 -4.21 -2.34 -7.27
CA ALA A 11 -4.41 -3.10 -6.04
C ALA A 11 -4.68 -2.18 -4.84
N PHE A 12 -3.87 -1.12 -4.67
CA PHE A 12 -4.08 -0.15 -3.59
C PHE A 12 -5.27 0.78 -3.83
N LEU A 13 -5.61 1.07 -5.09
CA LEU A 13 -6.83 1.81 -5.41
C LEU A 13 -8.06 1.02 -4.95
N ALA A 14 -8.11 -0.28 -5.29
CA ALA A 14 -9.19 -1.16 -4.88
C ALA A 14 -9.22 -1.32 -3.34
N ALA A 15 -8.07 -1.54 -2.71
CA ALA A 15 -7.96 -1.62 -1.26
C ALA A 15 -8.44 -0.34 -0.58
N GLY A 16 -8.02 0.83 -1.08
CA GLY A 16 -8.46 2.13 -0.61
C GLY A 16 -9.97 2.35 -0.75
N ILE A 17 -10.59 1.93 -1.86
CA ILE A 17 -12.05 1.99 -2.04
C ILE A 17 -12.77 1.07 -1.04
N VAL A 18 -12.29 -0.16 -0.86
CA VAL A 18 -12.84 -1.12 0.11
C VAL A 18 -12.71 -0.59 1.53
N ASN A 19 -11.54 -0.04 1.86
CA ASN A 19 -11.29 0.61 3.13
C ASN A 19 -12.12 1.89 3.29
N LEU A 20 -12.44 2.65 2.23
CA LEU A 20 -13.25 3.86 2.35
C LEU A 20 -14.73 3.53 2.59
N THR A 21 -15.29 2.62 1.79
CA THR A 21 -16.68 2.15 1.89
C THR A 21 -16.92 1.40 3.19
N GLY A 22 -15.95 0.59 3.62
CA GLY A 22 -15.97 -0.15 4.87
C GLY A 22 -17.17 -1.10 4.95
N PRO A 23 -17.24 -2.15 4.13
CA PRO A 23 -18.25 -3.19 4.31
C PRO A 23 -18.09 -3.85 5.70
N PRO A 24 -19.14 -4.52 6.22
CA PRO A 24 -19.14 -5.05 7.59
C PRO A 24 -17.91 -5.89 7.95
N ALA A 25 -17.47 -6.75 7.03
CA ALA A 25 -16.27 -7.58 7.22
C ALA A 25 -15.00 -6.76 7.46
N ILE A 26 -14.82 -5.66 6.73
CA ILE A 26 -13.64 -4.78 6.87
C ILE A 26 -13.70 -3.98 8.17
N ARG A 27 -14.89 -3.50 8.56
CA ARG A 27 -15.06 -2.81 9.86
C ARG A 27 -14.71 -3.75 11.02
N ALA A 28 -15.21 -4.98 10.98
CA ALA A 28 -14.91 -6.00 11.99
C ALA A 28 -13.41 -6.36 12.05
N GLU A 29 -12.72 -6.35 10.90
CA GLU A 29 -11.27 -6.59 10.84
C GLU A 29 -10.48 -5.49 11.58
N PHE A 30 -10.79 -4.21 11.33
CA PHE A 30 -10.14 -3.09 12.03
C PHE A 30 -10.45 -3.09 13.53
N GLU A 31 -11.69 -3.42 13.91
CA GLU A 31 -12.10 -3.54 15.32
C GLU A 31 -11.35 -4.69 16.02
N LYS A 32 -11.22 -5.85 15.37
CA LYS A 32 -10.43 -6.99 15.84
C LYS A 32 -8.96 -6.62 16.08
N TRP A 33 -8.39 -5.76 15.25
CA TRP A 33 -7.01 -5.26 15.43
C TRP A 33 -6.90 -4.18 16.53
N GLY A 34 -8.01 -3.76 17.12
CA GLY A 34 -8.07 -2.74 18.16
C GLY A 34 -7.91 -1.31 17.64
N TYR A 35 -8.13 -1.09 16.34
CA TYR A 35 -8.08 0.24 15.75
C TYR A 35 -9.44 0.94 15.82
N PRO A 36 -9.46 2.26 16.04
CA PRO A 36 -10.70 3.01 16.02
C PRO A 36 -11.28 3.07 14.60
N GLY A 37 -12.61 3.13 14.46
CA GLY A 37 -13.28 3.04 13.16
C GLY A 37 -12.89 4.12 12.12
N TRP A 38 -12.41 5.28 12.58
CA TRP A 38 -11.89 6.35 11.70
C TRP A 38 -10.53 6.00 11.08
N PHE A 39 -9.73 5.15 11.74
CA PHE A 39 -8.39 4.80 11.27
C PHE A 39 -8.42 4.12 9.91
N ARG A 40 -9.44 3.28 9.67
CA ARG A 40 -9.72 2.69 8.36
C ARG A 40 -9.85 3.76 7.26
N VAL A 41 -10.58 4.85 7.54
CA VAL A 41 -10.76 5.94 6.56
C VAL A 41 -9.45 6.70 6.34
N ALA A 42 -8.66 6.90 7.39
CA ALA A 42 -7.32 7.50 7.26
C ALA A 42 -6.40 6.63 6.37
N ILE A 43 -6.37 5.31 6.59
CA ILE A 43 -5.64 4.36 5.73
C ILE A 43 -6.15 4.43 4.28
N ALA A 44 -7.48 4.45 4.08
CA ALA A 44 -8.06 4.57 2.75
C ALA A 44 -7.58 5.84 2.02
N THR A 45 -7.57 7.00 2.68
CA THR A 45 -7.07 8.25 2.09
C THR A 45 -5.60 8.13 1.67
N VAL A 46 -4.78 7.50 2.51
CA VAL A 46 -3.35 7.30 2.24
C VAL A 46 -3.14 6.32 1.08
N GLU A 47 -3.88 5.22 1.02
CA GLU A 47 -3.81 4.24 -0.07
C GLU A 47 -4.24 4.82 -1.41
N LEU A 48 -5.35 5.58 -1.43
CA LEU A 48 -5.83 6.27 -2.63
C LEU A 48 -4.82 7.32 -3.11
N GLY A 49 -4.30 8.14 -2.19
CA GLY A 49 -3.27 9.13 -2.52
C GLY A 49 -1.99 8.50 -3.06
N GLY A 50 -1.48 7.45 -2.39
CA GLY A 50 -0.31 6.71 -2.83
C GLY A 50 -0.49 6.04 -4.21
N SER A 51 -1.69 5.49 -4.47
CA SER A 51 -2.05 4.91 -5.77
C SER A 51 -2.06 5.96 -6.89
N ILE A 52 -2.66 7.12 -6.66
CA ILE A 52 -2.67 8.23 -7.63
C ILE A 52 -1.25 8.71 -7.95
N LEU A 53 -0.38 8.80 -6.94
CA LEU A 53 1.03 9.15 -7.12
C LEU A 53 1.81 8.11 -7.92
N LEU A 54 1.44 6.83 -7.87
CA LEU A 54 2.04 5.80 -8.73
C LEU A 54 1.62 5.92 -10.20
N PHE A 55 0.42 6.45 -10.47
CA PHE A 55 -0.04 6.75 -11.84
C PHE A 55 0.61 7.99 -12.42
N THR A 56 0.99 8.94 -11.57
CA THR A 56 1.50 10.24 -11.99
C THR A 56 3.00 10.14 -12.35
N PRO A 57 3.41 10.50 -13.58
CA PRO A 57 4.82 10.48 -13.98
C PRO A 57 5.68 11.39 -13.10
N GLY A 58 6.81 10.88 -12.60
CA GLY A 58 7.76 11.63 -11.78
C GLY A 58 7.51 11.54 -10.27
N THR A 59 6.33 11.08 -9.83
CA THR A 59 5.98 10.98 -8.40
C THR A 59 5.95 9.54 -7.88
N GLN A 60 6.36 8.56 -8.68
CA GLN A 60 6.21 7.15 -8.34
C GLN A 60 7.02 6.74 -7.11
N TRP A 61 8.18 7.38 -6.88
CA TRP A 61 8.98 7.15 -5.68
C TRP A 61 8.17 7.50 -4.41
N LEU A 62 7.50 8.64 -4.42
CA LEU A 62 6.70 9.13 -3.29
C LEU A 62 5.50 8.21 -3.04
N GLY A 63 4.77 7.86 -4.12
CA GLY A 63 3.66 6.93 -4.04
C GLY A 63 4.08 5.57 -3.48
N ALA A 64 5.18 5.01 -3.98
CA ALA A 64 5.71 3.74 -3.50
C ALA A 64 6.15 3.80 -2.03
N SER A 65 6.80 4.89 -1.58
CA SER A 65 7.21 5.06 -0.19
C SER A 65 6.00 5.11 0.77
N ILE A 66 4.95 5.85 0.40
CA ILE A 66 3.73 5.95 1.20
C ILE A 66 3.06 4.58 1.34
N LEU A 67 2.87 3.87 0.21
CA LEU A 67 2.24 2.56 0.20
C LEU A 67 3.08 1.49 0.90
N LEU A 68 4.41 1.65 0.92
CA LEU A 68 5.31 0.78 1.68
C LEU A 68 5.04 0.90 3.18
N VAL A 69 4.89 2.12 3.70
CA VAL A 69 4.56 2.35 5.12
C VAL A 69 3.21 1.71 5.48
N VAL A 70 2.20 1.85 4.62
CA VAL A 70 0.89 1.17 4.82
C VAL A 70 1.07 -0.35 4.86
N THR A 71 1.83 -0.91 3.93
CA THR A 71 2.09 -2.37 3.86
C THR A 71 2.78 -2.89 5.12
N LEU A 72 3.74 -2.13 5.67
CA LEU A 72 4.38 -2.47 6.94
C LEU A 72 3.37 -2.45 8.10
N GLY A 73 2.45 -1.47 8.12
CA GLY A 73 1.35 -1.45 9.08
C GLY A 73 0.43 -2.68 8.98
N ILE A 74 0.15 -3.16 7.77
CA ILE A 74 -0.61 -4.41 7.56
C ILE A 74 0.16 -5.61 8.12
N LEU A 75 1.47 -5.73 7.84
CA LEU A 75 2.31 -6.81 8.36
C LEU A 75 2.33 -6.82 9.90
N VAL A 76 2.44 -5.66 10.53
CA VAL A 76 2.37 -5.54 12.00
C VAL A 76 1.01 -6.00 12.51
N SER A 77 -0.08 -5.57 11.86
CA SER A 77 -1.45 -5.93 12.24
C SER A 77 -1.69 -7.44 12.15
N PHE A 78 -1.28 -8.07 11.04
CA PHE A 78 -1.38 -9.53 10.86
C PHE A 78 -0.49 -10.31 11.84
N SER A 79 0.68 -9.78 12.18
CA SER A 79 1.58 -10.41 13.16
C SER A 79 0.95 -10.41 14.55
N ARG A 80 0.31 -9.31 14.95
CA ARG A 80 -0.39 -9.18 16.24
C ARG A 80 -1.62 -10.08 16.30
N SER A 81 -2.36 -10.22 15.20
CA SER A 81 -3.54 -11.09 15.11
C SER A 81 -3.23 -12.56 14.81
N LYS A 82 -1.96 -12.93 14.63
CA LYS A 82 -1.47 -14.28 14.29
C LYS A 82 -2.03 -14.82 12.98
N GLU A 83 -2.25 -13.94 12.00
CA GLU A 83 -2.82 -14.27 10.68
C GLU A 83 -1.73 -14.64 9.67
N TRP A 84 -0.85 -15.59 10.05
CA TRP A 84 0.36 -15.95 9.31
C TRP A 84 0.10 -16.34 7.85
N MET A 85 -0.97 -17.11 7.60
CA MET A 85 -1.33 -17.54 6.25
C MET A 85 -1.75 -16.38 5.33
N ARG A 86 -2.23 -15.26 5.89
CA ARG A 86 -2.63 -14.09 5.10
C ARG A 86 -1.43 -13.19 4.75
N MET A 87 -0.27 -13.39 5.39
CA MET A 87 0.93 -12.57 5.19
C MET A 87 1.55 -12.70 3.79
N GLN A 88 1.23 -13.77 3.06
CA GLN A 88 1.67 -13.94 1.67
C GLN A 88 1.34 -12.72 0.80
N TYR A 89 0.16 -12.12 0.96
CA TYR A 89 -0.26 -10.96 0.16
C TYR A 89 0.56 -9.70 0.49
N PRO A 90 0.68 -9.26 1.76
CA PRO A 90 1.52 -8.13 2.12
C PRO A 90 3.00 -8.31 1.75
N PHE A 91 3.56 -9.53 1.81
CA PHE A 91 4.94 -9.77 1.39
C PHE A 91 5.15 -9.58 -0.12
N VAL A 92 4.18 -10.00 -0.95
CA VAL A 92 4.22 -9.74 -2.39
C VAL A 92 4.16 -8.23 -2.65
N LEU A 93 3.27 -7.50 -1.99
CA LEU A 93 3.20 -6.04 -2.08
C LEU A 93 4.51 -5.37 -1.66
N LEU A 94 5.08 -5.79 -0.52
CA LEU A 94 6.35 -5.28 0.00
C LEU A 94 7.46 -5.45 -1.02
N PHE A 95 7.61 -6.66 -1.58
CA PHE A 95 8.63 -6.96 -2.58
C PHE A 95 8.48 -6.09 -3.83
N LEU A 96 7.26 -5.96 -4.36
CA LEU A 96 6.99 -5.16 -5.55
C LEU A 96 7.21 -3.66 -5.31
N LEU A 97 6.82 -3.14 -4.14
CA LEU A 97 7.06 -1.75 -3.76
C LEU A 97 8.55 -1.44 -3.62
N VAL A 98 9.33 -2.34 -3.02
CA VAL A 98 10.80 -2.22 -2.97
C VAL A 98 11.40 -2.23 -4.36
N ALA A 99 10.91 -3.09 -5.26
CA ALA A 99 11.36 -3.11 -6.65
C ALA A 99 11.07 -1.78 -7.37
N ILE A 100 9.91 -1.15 -7.14
CA ILE A 100 9.58 0.18 -7.69
C ILE A 100 10.55 1.25 -7.15
N LEU A 101 10.82 1.25 -5.85
CA LEU A 101 11.73 2.22 -5.22
C LEU A 101 13.16 2.10 -5.74
N GLN A 102 13.68 0.87 -5.90
CA GLN A 102 15.01 0.64 -6.45
C GLN A 102 15.15 1.23 -7.85
N GLN A 103 14.14 1.08 -8.70
CA GLN A 103 14.17 1.66 -10.04
C GLN A 103 14.06 3.17 -10.03
N ALA A 104 13.17 3.74 -9.21
CA ALA A 104 13.04 5.18 -9.12
C ALA A 104 14.36 5.83 -8.70
N HIS A 105 15.09 5.17 -7.79
CA HIS A 105 16.43 5.59 -7.42
C HIS A 105 17.44 5.46 -8.56
N VAL A 106 17.41 4.39 -9.35
CA VAL A 106 18.29 4.22 -10.54
C VAL A 106 17.98 5.29 -11.59
N SER A 107 16.71 5.51 -11.93
CA SER A 107 16.30 6.53 -12.90
C SER A 107 16.68 7.93 -12.46
N GLY A 108 16.57 8.26 -11.17
CA GLY A 108 17.02 9.56 -10.64
C GLY A 108 18.54 9.79 -10.75
N ARG A 109 19.35 8.73 -10.67
CA ARG A 109 20.81 8.84 -10.86
C ARG A 109 21.22 9.02 -12.33
N VAL A 110 20.46 8.50 -13.28
CA VAL A 110 20.75 8.61 -14.72
C VAL A 110 20.60 10.05 -15.24
N PHE A 111 19.78 10.88 -14.61
CA PHE A 111 19.60 12.29 -14.99
C PHE A 111 20.48 13.28 -14.20
N ALA A 112 21.30 12.78 -13.27
CA ALA A 112 22.10 13.60 -12.35
C ALA A 112 23.62 13.47 -12.57
N GLY A 113 24.07 12.80 -13.63
CA GLY A 113 25.46 12.70 -14.06
C GLY A 113 25.61 13.07 -15.52
#